data_AF-A0A348XIW1-F1
#
_entry.id   AF-A0A348XIW1-F1
#
_cell.length_a   1.000
_cell.length_b   1.000
_cell.length_c   1.000
_cell.angle_alpha   90.00
_cell.angle_beta   90.00
_cell.angle_gamma   90.00
#
_symmetry.space_group_name_H-M   'P 1'
#
loop_
_entity.id
_entity.type
_entity.pdbx_description
1 polymer ?
#
loop_
_entity_poly.entity_id
_entity_poly.type
_entity_poly.pdbx_seq_one_letter_code
_entity_poly.pdbx_strand_id
1 'polypeptide(L)'
;MQVVLCSENSDDIEYWQEYCVRLPEVTIHGGDILDLQVDAIVLPTNGFALVPEDRDVVIETAFGNEVMSHLRMDISHNHFGELPVGQATIVSSGVEQVRFLIAAPVVRCPQAAPGDCLGAI
;
A
#
# COMPACT_ATOMS: atom_id res chain seq x y z
N MET A 1 -7.23 -1.45 -18.14
CA MET A 1 -6.85 -1.25 -16.72
C MET A 1 -6.61 0.23 -16.55
N GLN A 2 -7.19 0.86 -15.52
CA GLN A 2 -7.00 2.27 -15.22
C GLN A 2 -6.10 2.39 -13.99
N VAL A 3 -5.19 3.37 -13.99
CA VAL A 3 -4.29 3.66 -12.88
C VAL A 3 -4.66 5.02 -12.30
N VAL A 4 -4.83 5.09 -10.99
CA VAL A 4 -5.08 6.35 -10.28
C VAL A 4 -3.83 6.71 -9.48
N LEU A 5 -3.20 7.84 -9.80
CA LEU A 5 -2.15 8.42 -8.98
C LEU A 5 -2.82 9.35 -7.97
N CYS A 6 -2.64 9.06 -6.68
CA CYS A 6 -3.28 9.77 -5.58
C CYS A 6 -2.22 10.40 -4.67
N SER A 7 -2.37 11.69 -4.37
CA SER A 7 -1.53 12.38 -3.39
C SER A 7 -2.29 13.56 -2.80
N GLU A 8 -1.99 13.91 -1.55
CA GLU A 8 -2.40 15.17 -0.94
C GLU A 8 -1.38 16.29 -1.18
N ASN A 9 -0.19 15.95 -1.68
CA ASN A 9 0.88 16.90 -1.97
C ASN A 9 0.65 17.57 -3.33
N SER A 10 0.51 18.90 -3.33
CA SER A 10 0.29 19.69 -4.55
C SER A 10 1.41 19.56 -5.58
N ASP A 11 2.66 19.40 -5.13
CA ASP A 11 3.82 19.31 -6.02
C ASP A 11 3.77 18.00 -6.81
N ASP A 12 3.47 16.88 -6.14
CA ASP A 12 3.30 15.58 -6.80
C ASP A 12 2.21 15.64 -7.88
N ILE A 13 1.07 16.26 -7.55
CA ILE A 13 -0.06 16.42 -8.46
C ILE A 13 0.35 17.24 -9.69
N GLU A 14 1.01 18.37 -9.49
CA GLU A 14 1.48 19.23 -10.59
C GLU A 14 2.44 18.48 -11.51
N TYR A 15 3.45 17.79 -10.94
CA TYR A 15 4.38 17.00 -11.73
C TYR A 15 3.68 15.87 -12.49
N TRP A 16 2.78 15.13 -11.86
CA TRP A 16 2.06 14.07 -12.56
C TRP A 16 1.17 14.63 -13.67
N GLN A 17 0.55 15.79 -13.48
CA GLN A 17 -0.25 16.43 -14.53
C GLN A 17 0.62 16.81 -15.73
N GLU A 18 1.86 17.26 -15.50
CA GLU A 18 2.81 17.56 -16.58
C GLU A 18 3.28 16.29 -17.31
N TYR A 19 3.74 15.27 -16.57
CA TYR A 19 4.44 14.11 -17.14
C TYR A 19 3.51 12.97 -17.59
N CYS A 20 2.36 12.80 -16.96
CA CYS A 20 1.42 11.71 -17.25
C CYS A 20 0.30 12.08 -18.22
N VAL A 21 0.22 13.33 -18.71
CA VAL A 21 -0.86 13.81 -19.60
C VAL A 21 -1.06 12.97 -20.87
N ARG A 22 -0.02 12.26 -21.33
CA ARG A 22 -0.05 11.42 -22.53
C ARG A 22 -0.42 9.96 -22.27
N LEU A 23 -0.67 9.58 -21.01
CA LEU A 23 -1.01 8.21 -20.61
C LEU A 23 -2.53 8.13 -20.41
N PRO A 24 -3.31 7.71 -21.44
CA PRO A 24 -4.78 7.72 -21.37
C PRO A 24 -5.36 6.81 -20.27
N GLU A 25 -4.58 5.85 -19.78
CA GLU A 25 -4.93 4.95 -18.69
C GLU A 25 -4.66 5.53 -17.30
N VAL A 26 -3.96 6.67 -17.20
CA VAL A 26 -3.60 7.30 -15.93
C VAL A 26 -4.52 8.48 -15.63
N THR A 27 -5.11 8.47 -14.45
CA THR A 27 -5.85 9.60 -13.88
C THR A 27 -5.20 10.06 -12.59
N ILE A 28 -5.30 11.34 -12.28
CA ILE A 28 -4.69 11.95 -11.10
C ILE A 28 -5.79 12.40 -10.15
N HIS A 29 -5.67 12.04 -8.88
CA HIS A 29 -6.56 12.46 -7.80
C HIS A 29 -5.75 13.22 -6.75
N GLY A 30 -6.17 14.45 -6.47
CA GLY A 30 -5.62 15.25 -5.37
C GLY A 30 -6.53 15.14 -4.15
N GLY A 31 -6.10 14.41 -3.13
CA GLY A 31 -6.94 14.12 -1.96
C GLY A 31 -6.54 12.82 -1.26
N ASP A 32 -7.42 12.37 -0.37
CA ASP A 32 -7.25 11.14 0.39
C ASP A 32 -7.47 9.92 -0.54
N ILE A 33 -6.59 8.94 -0.43
CA ILE A 33 -6.71 7.69 -1.18
C ILE A 33 -7.99 6.91 -0.84
N LEU A 34 -8.57 7.17 0.34
CA LEU A 34 -9.82 6.57 0.79
C LEU A 34 -11.08 7.18 0.13
N ASP A 35 -10.96 8.34 -0.53
CA ASP A 35 -12.05 8.94 -1.32
C ASP A 35 -12.28 8.21 -2.64
N LEU A 36 -11.34 7.34 -3.05
CA LEU A 36 -11.36 6.65 -4.34
C LEU A 36 -12.26 5.41 -4.31
N GLN A 37 -12.95 5.15 -5.42
CA GLN A 37 -13.60 3.87 -5.69
C GLN A 37 -12.77 3.09 -6.71
N VAL A 38 -12.00 2.11 -6.24
CA VAL A 38 -11.02 1.37 -7.05
C VAL A 38 -11.06 -0.12 -6.73
N ASP A 39 -10.62 -0.95 -7.66
CA ASP A 39 -10.53 -2.38 -7.40
C ASP A 39 -9.45 -2.68 -6.35
N ALA A 40 -8.34 -1.94 -6.35
CA ALA A 40 -7.24 -2.16 -5.43
C ALA A 40 -6.48 -0.87 -5.06
N ILE A 41 -5.94 -0.83 -3.85
CA ILE A 41 -4.93 0.15 -3.40
C ILE A 41 -3.57 -0.54 -3.29
N VAL A 42 -2.51 0.15 -3.73
CA VAL A 42 -1.12 -0.29 -3.54
C VAL A 42 -0.54 0.37 -2.30
N LEU A 43 -0.10 -0.45 -1.35
CA LEU A 43 0.55 -0.04 -0.11
C LEU A 43 2.07 -0.18 -0.24
N PRO A 44 2.83 0.92 -0.19
CA PRO A 44 4.27 0.85 -0.06
C PRO A 44 4.61 0.37 1.35
N THR A 45 5.15 -0.84 1.44
CA THR A 45 5.46 -1.53 2.71
C THR A 45 6.95 -1.80 2.85
N ASN A 46 7.36 -2.36 4.00
CA ASN A 46 8.63 -3.10 4.07
C ASN A 46 8.43 -4.59 3.76
N GLY A 47 9.50 -5.40 3.82
CA GLY A 47 9.43 -6.83 3.52
C GLY A 47 8.57 -7.66 4.48
N PHE A 48 8.08 -7.07 5.57
CA PHE A 48 7.26 -7.72 6.59
C PHE A 48 5.83 -7.17 6.62
N ALA A 49 5.44 -6.40 5.58
CA ALA A 49 4.16 -5.67 5.52
C ALA A 49 3.90 -4.76 6.73
N LEU A 50 4.97 -4.24 7.34
CA LEU A 50 4.84 -3.20 8.35
C LEU A 50 4.74 -1.84 7.64
N VAL A 51 3.88 -1.00 8.19
CA VAL A 51 3.59 0.35 7.74
C VAL A 51 3.86 1.29 8.93
N PRO A 52 4.35 2.52 8.72
CA PRO A 52 4.45 3.51 9.81
C PRO A 52 3.13 3.67 10.57
N GLU A 53 3.20 3.88 11.89
CA GLU A 53 2.04 3.85 12.81
C GLU A 53 0.90 4.81 12.38
N ASP A 54 1.25 6.01 11.91
CA ASP A 54 0.28 7.00 11.41
C ASP A 54 -0.54 6.48 10.23
N ARG A 55 0.08 5.71 9.34
CA ARG A 55 -0.56 5.11 8.17
C ARG A 55 -1.25 3.79 8.50
N ASP A 56 -0.74 3.03 9.46
CA ASP A 56 -1.38 1.80 9.93
C ASP A 56 -2.75 2.14 10.54
N VAL A 57 -2.83 3.20 11.35
CA VAL A 57 -4.11 3.70 11.90
C VAL A 57 -5.11 4.06 10.80
N VAL A 58 -4.68 4.70 9.71
CA VAL A 58 -5.56 5.06 8.58
C VAL A 58 -6.10 3.80 7.89
N ILE A 59 -5.24 2.82 7.62
CA ILE A 59 -5.62 1.55 6.99
C ILE A 59 -6.57 0.76 7.90
N GLU A 60 -6.25 0.63 9.19
CA GLU A 60 -7.09 -0.07 10.17
C GLU A 60 -8.45 0.62 10.35
N THR A 61 -8.47 1.96 10.37
CA THR A 61 -9.74 2.72 10.47
C THR A 61 -10.62 2.49 9.24
N ALA A 62 -10.02 2.40 8.05
CA ALA A 62 -10.74 2.26 6.79
C ALA A 62 -11.18 0.83 6.48
N PHE A 63 -10.35 -0.17 6.80
CA PHE A 63 -10.51 -1.55 6.35
C PHE A 63 -10.62 -2.57 7.49
N GLY A 64 -10.46 -2.11 8.74
CA GLY A 64 -10.45 -2.95 9.94
C GLY A 64 -9.08 -3.59 10.21
N ASN A 65 -8.84 -3.90 11.48
CA ASN A 65 -7.55 -4.41 11.98
C ASN A 65 -7.17 -5.80 11.41
N GLU A 66 -8.16 -6.55 10.90
CA GLU A 66 -7.93 -7.90 10.39
C GLU A 66 -7.20 -7.89 9.05
N VAL A 67 -7.31 -6.84 8.23
CA VAL A 67 -6.73 -6.82 6.88
C VAL A 67 -5.20 -6.92 6.91
N MET A 68 -4.56 -6.19 7.83
CA MET A 68 -3.11 -6.23 8.00
C MET A 68 -2.65 -7.55 8.60
N SER A 69 -3.49 -8.16 9.45
CA SER A 69 -3.24 -9.49 10.00
C SER A 69 -3.29 -10.56 8.90
N HIS A 70 -4.29 -10.51 8.01
CA HIS A 70 -4.36 -11.41 6.85
C HIS A 70 -3.17 -11.26 5.92
N LEU A 71 -2.73 -10.02 5.66
CA LEU A 71 -1.56 -9.74 4.85
C LEU A 71 -0.28 -10.33 5.45
N ARG A 72 -0.08 -10.17 6.76
CA ARG A 72 1.08 -10.76 7.46
C ARG A 72 1.00 -12.28 7.52
N MET A 73 -0.19 -12.86 7.68
CA MET A 73 -0.38 -14.32 7.60
C MET A 73 -0.06 -14.86 6.21
N ASP A 74 -0.45 -14.16 5.16
CA ASP A 74 -0.12 -14.53 3.78
C ASP A 74 1.40 -14.51 3.57
N ILE A 75 2.09 -13.44 4.00
CA ILE A 75 3.56 -13.35 3.92
C ILE A 75 4.24 -14.45 4.75
N SER A 76 3.73 -14.74 5.94
CA SER A 76 4.24 -15.82 6.79
C SER A 76 4.14 -17.19 6.11
N HIS A 77 2.98 -17.54 5.56
CA HIS A 77 2.73 -18.86 4.99
C HIS A 77 3.29 -19.04 3.57
N ASN A 78 3.15 -18.01 2.72
CA ASN A 78 3.43 -18.11 1.28
C ASN A 78 4.78 -17.50 0.89
N HIS A 79 5.38 -16.69 1.77
CA HIS A 79 6.65 -16.01 1.53
C HIS A 79 7.70 -16.26 2.63
N PHE A 80 7.51 -17.31 3.45
CA PHE A 80 8.45 -17.71 4.50
C PHE A 80 8.78 -16.59 5.50
N GLY A 81 7.80 -15.72 5.77
CA GLY A 81 7.95 -14.61 6.72
C GLY A 81 8.51 -13.32 6.14
N GLU A 82 8.96 -13.29 4.88
CA GLU A 82 9.49 -12.07 4.25
C GLU A 82 9.08 -11.99 2.77
N LEU A 83 8.42 -10.90 2.39
CA LEU A 83 8.15 -10.53 1.01
C LEU A 83 9.32 -9.69 0.47
N PRO A 84 10.13 -10.19 -0.49
CA PRO A 84 11.29 -9.46 -1.00
C PRO A 84 10.89 -8.19 -1.78
N VAL A 85 11.78 -7.20 -1.78
CA VAL A 85 11.65 -6.03 -2.66
C VAL A 85 11.56 -6.46 -4.13
N GLY A 86 10.60 -5.88 -4.85
CA GLY A 86 10.28 -6.26 -6.23
C GLY A 86 9.23 -7.37 -6.36
N GLN A 87 8.75 -7.94 -5.25
CA GLN A 87 7.55 -8.76 -5.21
C GLN A 87 6.35 -7.96 -4.72
N ALA A 88 5.15 -8.55 -4.86
CA ALA A 88 3.93 -8.03 -4.28
C ALA A 88 3.01 -9.19 -3.88
N THR A 89 2.19 -8.99 -2.85
CA THR A 89 1.08 -9.88 -2.52
C THR A 89 -0.20 -9.07 -2.33
N ILE A 90 -1.35 -9.74 -2.34
CA ILE A 90 -2.68 -9.14 -2.36
C ILE A 90 -3.60 -9.81 -1.34
N VAL A 91 -4.39 -9.00 -0.64
CA VAL A 91 -5.46 -9.47 0.25
C VAL A 91 -6.77 -8.77 -0.05
N SER A 92 -7.88 -9.43 0.28
CA SER A 92 -9.20 -8.79 0.29
C SER A 92 -9.28 -7.78 1.43
N SER A 93 -9.80 -6.59 1.17
CA SER A 93 -9.99 -5.54 2.18
C SER A 93 -11.26 -5.72 3.03
N GLY A 94 -12.24 -6.48 2.54
CA GLY A 94 -13.60 -6.55 3.11
C GLY A 94 -14.50 -5.35 2.81
N VAL A 95 -14.03 -4.35 2.06
CA VAL A 95 -14.77 -3.12 1.73
C VAL A 95 -15.07 -3.06 0.22
N GLU A 96 -16.32 -2.78 -0.16
CA GLU A 96 -16.73 -2.80 -1.57
C GLU A 96 -16.07 -1.70 -2.41
N GLN A 97 -15.84 -0.53 -1.80
CA GLN A 97 -15.25 0.65 -2.44
C GLN A 97 -13.79 0.44 -2.85
N VAL A 98 -13.03 -0.32 -2.07
CA VAL A 98 -11.63 -0.68 -2.33
C VAL A 98 -11.52 -2.16 -2.06
N ARG A 99 -11.59 -3.03 -3.07
CA ARG A 99 -11.79 -4.48 -2.83
C ARG A 99 -10.55 -5.21 -2.37
N PHE A 100 -9.37 -4.71 -2.76
CA PHE A 100 -8.11 -5.35 -2.47
C PHE A 100 -7.06 -4.36 -1.97
N LEU A 101 -6.16 -4.85 -1.11
CA LEU A 101 -4.93 -4.16 -0.76
C LEU A 101 -3.75 -4.97 -1.29
N ILE A 102 -2.83 -4.29 -1.97
CA ILE A 102 -1.62 -4.88 -2.54
C ILE A 102 -0.43 -4.37 -1.74
N ALA A 103 0.30 -5.25 -1.06
CA ALA A 103 1.55 -4.90 -0.42
C ALA A 103 2.70 -4.99 -1.41
N ALA A 104 3.43 -3.89 -1.59
CA ALA A 104 4.61 -3.82 -2.45
C ALA A 104 5.81 -3.29 -1.64
N PRO A 105 6.76 -4.15 -1.25
CA PRO A 105 7.90 -3.73 -0.45
C PRO A 105 8.83 -2.78 -1.22
N VAL A 106 9.01 -1.57 -0.70
CA VAL A 106 9.94 -0.56 -1.25
C VAL A 106 11.31 -0.62 -0.58
N VAL A 107 11.38 -1.26 0.58
CA VAL A 107 12.59 -1.50 1.36
C VAL A 107 12.45 -2.83 2.09
N ARG A 108 13.54 -3.58 2.28
CA ARG A 108 13.48 -4.82 3.08
C ARG A 108 13.16 -4.52 4.55
N CYS A 109 13.99 -3.70 5.19
CA CYS A 109 13.82 -3.27 6.56
C CYS A 109 14.28 -1.80 6.71
N PRO A 110 13.46 -0.89 7.25
CA PRO A 110 13.84 0.50 7.44
C PRO A 110 14.96 0.66 8.47
N GLN A 111 15.98 1.46 8.15
CA GLN A 111 17.10 1.75 9.08
C GLN A 111 16.66 2.49 10.36
N ALA A 112 15.57 3.26 10.29
CA ALA A 112 15.05 4.01 11.42
C ALA A 112 14.36 3.11 12.47
N ALA A 113 13.95 1.89 12.08
CA ALA A 113 13.23 0.96 12.95
C ALA A 113 13.64 -0.51 12.69
N PRO A 114 14.94 -0.86 12.89
CA PRO A 114 15.42 -2.21 12.62
C PRO A 114 14.88 -3.25 13.61
N GLY A 115 14.49 -2.81 14.82
CA GLY A 115 13.90 -3.67 15.86
C GLY A 115 12.56 -4.28 15.46
N ASP A 116 11.75 -3.54 14.70
CA ASP A 116 10.43 -3.98 14.27
C ASP A 116 10.52 -5.13 13.26
N CYS A 117 11.59 -5.17 12.46
CA CYS A 117 11.86 -6.28 11.55
C CYS A 117 12.42 -7.52 12.26
N LEU A 118 13.17 -7.34 13.36
CA LEU A 118 13.78 -8.45 14.11
C LEU A 118 12.74 -9.26 14.89
N GLY A 119 11.63 -8.63 15.30
CA GLY A 119 10.51 -9.30 15.96
C GLY A 119 9.49 -9.93 14.99
N ALA A 120 9.64 -9.70 13.68
CA ALA A 120 8.74 -10.19 12.65
C ALA A 120 9.15 -11.54 12.04
N ILE A 121 10.28 -12.11 12.50
CA ILE A 121 10.87 -13.38 12.05
C ILE A 121 10.55 -14.51 13.02
#